data_AF-A0A915PL83-F1
#
_entry.id   AF-A0A915PL83-F1
#
_cell.length_a   1.000
_cell.length_b   1.000
_cell.length_c   1.000
_cell.angle_alpha   90.00
_cell.angle_beta   90.00
_cell.angle_gamma   90.00
#
_symmetry.space_group_name_H-M   'P 1'
#
loop_
_entity.id
_entity.type
_entity.pdbx_description
1 polymer ?
#
loop_
_entity_poly.entity_id
_entity_poly.type
_entity_poly.pdbx_seq_one_letter_code
_entity_poly.pdbx_strand_id
1 'polypeptide(L)'
;MYSKLFVIANPTVDLPSQCESCVLFAREFEEQLRGDRNVKISAVEKELKFVEALEGICERMLQFKLHKEKSGISRFAKEESSTMKALNELRNKGVKVELGMPYEMWDTPSVEIVTLKQSCETLLENYENDLEHWYHSQERPLLEEYLCKKRVLKRSELDCMKTSDNLEL
;
A
#
# COMPACT_ATOMS: atom_id res chain seq x y z
N MET A 1 -9.54 -48.91 -4.30
CA MET A 1 -9.11 -47.88 -3.34
C MET A 1 -8.07 -47.00 -4.02
N TYR A 2 -8.47 -45.91 -4.68
CA TYR A 2 -7.55 -44.86 -5.09
C TYR A 2 -7.88 -43.64 -4.26
N SER A 3 -7.08 -43.41 -3.22
CA SER A 3 -7.11 -42.15 -2.48
C SER A 3 -6.71 -41.05 -3.44
N LYS A 4 -7.69 -40.28 -3.93
CA LYS A 4 -7.41 -38.96 -4.52
C LYS A 4 -6.88 -38.09 -3.38
N LEU A 5 -5.56 -38.00 -3.27
CA LEU A 5 -4.94 -36.88 -2.57
C LEU A 5 -5.35 -35.62 -3.33
N PHE A 6 -6.29 -34.85 -2.77
CA PHE A 6 -6.43 -33.45 -3.12
C PHE A 6 -5.18 -32.76 -2.59
N VAL A 7 -4.16 -32.61 -3.44
CA VAL A 7 -3.10 -31.65 -3.20
C VAL A 7 -3.75 -30.28 -3.35
N ILE A 8 -4.05 -29.64 -2.23
CA ILE A 8 -4.36 -28.21 -2.21
C ILE A 8 -3.06 -27.56 -2.72
N ALA A 9 -3.09 -27.02 -3.93
CA ALA A 9 -1.98 -26.23 -4.43
C ALA A 9 -1.68 -25.16 -3.37
N ASN A 10 -0.44 -25.10 -2.88
CA ASN A 10 -0.04 -24.02 -1.98
C ASN A 10 -0.48 -22.69 -2.62
N PRO A 11 -1.21 -21.83 -1.90
CA PRO A 11 -1.65 -20.57 -2.47
C PRO A 11 -0.41 -19.81 -2.94
N THR A 12 -0.33 -19.53 -4.24
CA THR A 12 0.72 -18.70 -4.81
C THR A 12 0.61 -17.31 -4.17
N VAL A 13 1.66 -16.88 -3.47
CA VAL A 13 1.72 -15.55 -2.86
C VAL A 13 1.68 -14.51 -3.98
N ASP A 14 0.68 -13.63 -3.97
CA ASP A 14 0.47 -12.60 -4.98
C ASP A 14 1.04 -11.26 -4.47
N LEU A 15 2.32 -11.03 -4.76
CA LEU A 15 3.07 -9.86 -4.30
C LEU A 15 2.52 -8.56 -4.93
N PRO A 16 2.68 -7.40 -4.26
CA PRO A 16 2.32 -6.12 -4.87
C PRO A 16 3.14 -5.89 -6.15
N SER A 17 2.45 -5.54 -7.23
CA SER A 17 3.11 -5.09 -8.45
C SER A 17 3.78 -3.73 -8.24
N GLN A 18 4.74 -3.38 -9.10
CA GLN A 18 5.38 -2.06 -9.08
C GLN A 18 4.36 -0.91 -9.18
N CYS A 19 3.30 -1.12 -9.95
CA CYS A 19 2.20 -0.17 -10.09
C CYS A 19 1.44 0.01 -8.79
N GLU A 20 0.98 -1.08 -8.17
CA GLU A 20 0.26 -1.02 -6.89
C GLU A 20 1.12 -0.36 -5.81
N SER A 21 2.39 -0.77 -5.69
CA SER A 21 3.33 -0.21 -4.72
C SER A 21 3.54 1.28 -4.91
N CYS A 22 3.76 1.74 -6.14
CA CYS A 22 3.97 3.15 -6.40
C CYS A 22 2.72 3.99 -6.12
N VAL A 23 1.54 3.52 -6.55
CA VAL A 23 0.30 4.28 -6.37
C VAL A 23 -0.07 4.37 -4.89
N LEU A 24 0.08 3.28 -4.13
CA LEU A 24 -0.14 3.32 -2.68
C LEU A 24 0.85 4.24 -1.97
N PHE A 25 2.12 4.19 -2.35
CA PHE A 25 3.14 5.12 -1.86
C PHE A 25 2.76 6.59 -2.13
N ALA A 26 2.41 6.91 -3.38
CA ALA A 26 2.06 8.27 -3.78
C ALA A 26 0.86 8.80 -2.99
N ARG A 27 -0.18 7.98 -2.82
CA ARG A 27 -1.39 8.34 -2.06
C ARG A 27 -1.10 8.58 -0.59
N GLU A 28 -0.31 7.70 0.05
CA GLU A 28 0.05 7.86 1.46
C GLU A 28 0.93 9.11 1.66
N PHE A 29 1.88 9.36 0.76
CA PHE A 29 2.77 10.52 0.85
C PHE A 29 1.99 11.84 0.71
N GLU A 30 1.03 11.90 -0.22
CA GLU A 30 0.13 13.04 -0.33
C GLU A 30 -0.80 13.19 0.89
N GLU A 31 -1.30 12.08 1.46
CA GLU A 31 -2.13 12.09 2.66
C GLU A 31 -1.36 12.69 3.85
N GLN A 32 -0.09 12.29 4.04
CA GLN A 32 0.78 12.82 5.09
C GLN A 32 1.01 14.34 4.97
N LEU A 33 1.04 14.85 3.73
CA LEU A 33 1.32 16.26 3.42
C LEU A 33 0.06 17.11 3.21
N ARG A 34 -1.15 16.59 3.46
CA ARG A 34 -2.43 17.27 3.18
C ARG A 34 -2.55 18.64 3.86
N GLY A 35 -1.88 18.83 5.00
CA GLY A 35 -1.88 20.09 5.76
C GLY A 35 -0.95 21.18 5.23
N ASP A 36 -0.01 20.86 4.33
CA ASP A 36 1.10 21.75 3.99
C ASP A 36 0.85 22.67 2.80
N ARG A 37 -0.27 22.51 2.07
CA ARG A 37 -0.51 23.23 0.81
C ARG A 37 -0.80 24.73 0.98
N ASN A 38 -1.13 25.21 2.19
CA ASN A 38 -1.62 26.59 2.41
C ASN A 38 -0.96 27.35 3.58
N VAL A 39 0.18 26.87 4.09
CA VAL A 39 0.87 27.55 5.20
C VAL A 39 2.08 28.31 4.65
N LYS A 40 2.12 29.62 4.88
CA LYS A 40 3.29 30.44 4.57
C LYS A 40 4.39 30.18 5.61
N ILE A 41 5.17 29.14 5.37
CA ILE A 41 6.29 28.73 6.23
C ILE A 41 7.63 29.22 5.67
N SER A 42 8.64 29.26 6.53
CA SER A 42 10.01 29.59 6.10
C SER A 42 10.59 28.48 5.21
N ALA A 43 11.64 28.79 4.42
CA ALA A 43 12.32 27.78 3.61
C ALA A 43 12.85 26.62 4.49
N VAL A 44 13.47 26.95 5.63
CA VAL A 44 14.01 25.96 6.59
C VAL A 44 12.90 25.05 7.14
N GLU A 45 11.73 25.60 7.45
CA GLU A 45 10.59 24.82 7.94
C GLU A 45 10.01 23.92 6.84
N LYS A 46 10.04 24.37 5.59
CA LYS A 46 9.63 23.57 4.44
C LYS A 46 10.56 22.36 4.26
N GLU A 47 11.87 22.56 4.33
CA GLU A 47 12.86 21.48 4.27
C GLU A 47 12.68 20.47 5.41
N LEU A 48 12.51 20.96 6.65
CA LEU A 48 12.31 20.08 7.80
C LEU A 48 11.10 19.17 7.62
N LYS A 49 9.95 19.73 7.21
CA LYS A 49 8.73 18.96 6.95
C LYS A 49 8.91 17.94 5.83
N PHE A 50 9.70 18.26 4.81
CA PHE A 50 10.00 17.32 3.74
C PHE A 50 10.78 16.11 4.28
N VAL A 51 11.84 16.34 5.05
CA VAL A 51 12.63 15.27 5.67
C VAL A 51 11.76 14.41 6.60
N GLU A 52 10.94 15.04 7.44
CA GLU A 52 9.99 14.32 8.31
C GLU A 52 8.99 13.46 7.50
N ALA A 53 8.59 13.94 6.33
CA ALA A 53 7.72 13.19 5.43
C ALA A 53 8.41 11.95 4.85
N LEU A 54 9.70 12.04 4.52
CA LEU A 54 10.47 10.91 4.00
C LEU A 54 10.76 9.83 5.06
N GLU A 55 11.09 10.21 6.30
CA GLU A 55 11.49 9.24 7.33
C GLU A 55 10.35 8.31 7.78
N GLY A 56 9.12 8.83 7.87
CA GLY A 56 7.98 8.11 8.44
C GLY A 56 7.13 7.32 7.44
N ILE A 57 7.23 7.61 6.14
CA ILE A 57 6.25 7.16 5.16
C ILE A 57 6.27 5.64 4.95
N CYS A 58 7.44 5.00 4.94
CA CYS A 58 7.50 3.56 4.68
C CYS A 58 7.03 2.71 5.86
N GLU A 59 7.17 3.18 7.10
CA GLU A 59 6.56 2.51 8.26
C GLU A 59 5.03 2.57 8.21
N ARG A 60 4.45 3.63 7.63
CA ARG A 60 2.99 3.71 7.41
C ARG A 60 2.48 2.65 6.45
N MET A 61 3.32 2.12 5.56
CA MET A 61 2.93 1.02 4.67
C MET A 61 2.51 -0.23 5.44
N LEU A 62 3.03 -0.44 6.65
CA LEU A 62 2.66 -1.57 7.51
C LEU A 62 1.24 -1.47 8.07
N GLN A 63 0.59 -0.31 7.95
CA GLN A 63 -0.82 -0.13 8.36
C GLN A 63 -1.80 -0.73 7.34
N PHE A 64 -1.36 -0.98 6.11
CA PHE A 64 -2.17 -1.67 5.13
C PHE A 64 -2.35 -3.14 5.50
N LYS A 65 -3.54 -3.65 5.18
CA LYS A 65 -3.93 -5.05 5.32
C LYS A 65 -4.28 -5.59 3.95
N LEU A 66 -4.03 -6.88 3.77
CA LEU A 66 -4.38 -7.58 2.55
C LEU A 66 -5.82 -8.11 2.62
N HIS A 67 -6.63 -7.70 1.65
CA HIS A 67 -7.99 -8.16 1.41
C HIS A 67 -7.99 -9.18 0.29
N LYS A 68 -7.89 -10.47 0.64
CA LYS A 68 -7.83 -11.57 -0.35
C LYS A 68 -9.10 -11.69 -1.18
N GLU A 69 -10.21 -11.10 -0.72
CA GLU A 69 -11.48 -11.03 -1.43
C GLU A 69 -11.55 -9.93 -2.51
N LYS A 70 -10.56 -9.02 -2.55
CA LYS A 70 -10.48 -7.91 -3.50
C LYS A 70 -9.31 -8.11 -4.48
N SER A 71 -9.22 -7.25 -5.49
CA SER A 71 -8.15 -7.29 -6.51
C SER A 71 -7.58 -5.90 -6.82
N GLY A 72 -6.40 -5.86 -7.45
CA GLY A 72 -5.67 -4.63 -7.73
C GLY A 72 -5.41 -3.81 -6.46
N ILE A 73 -5.28 -2.49 -6.61
CA ILE A 73 -4.98 -1.58 -5.49
C ILE A 73 -5.98 -1.73 -4.33
N SER A 74 -7.26 -2.00 -4.62
CA SER A 74 -8.30 -2.14 -3.60
C SER A 74 -8.06 -3.28 -2.61
N ARG A 75 -7.20 -4.24 -2.95
CA ARG A 75 -6.80 -5.34 -2.06
C ARG A 75 -5.89 -4.89 -0.92
N PHE A 76 -5.36 -3.67 -0.97
CA PHE A 76 -4.59 -3.07 0.10
C PHE A 76 -5.42 -1.96 0.74
N ALA A 77 -5.83 -2.16 1.99
CA ALA A 77 -6.62 -1.15 2.70
C ALA A 77 -6.29 -1.18 4.19
N LYS A 78 -6.43 -0.04 4.88
CA LYS A 78 -6.07 0.08 6.31
C LYS A 78 -7.13 -0.55 7.21
N GLU A 79 -8.37 -0.69 6.73
CA GLU A 79 -9.44 -1.35 7.46
C GLU A 79 -9.25 -2.86 7.56
N GLU A 80 -9.90 -3.48 8.54
CA GLU A 80 -9.91 -4.94 8.65
C GLU A 80 -10.76 -5.59 7.55
N SER A 81 -10.24 -6.68 6.96
CA SER A 81 -10.91 -7.44 5.89
C SER A 81 -12.17 -8.15 6.37
N SER A 82 -13.12 -8.37 5.45
CA SER A 82 -14.37 -9.08 5.79
C SER A 82 -14.08 -10.50 6.27
N THR A 83 -13.08 -11.15 5.66
CA THR A 83 -12.59 -12.48 6.04
C THR A 83 -12.06 -12.48 7.48
N MET A 84 -11.19 -11.52 7.84
CA MET A 84 -10.62 -11.48 9.19
C MET A 84 -11.67 -11.14 10.25
N LYS A 85 -12.59 -10.21 9.95
CA LYS A 85 -13.74 -9.92 10.81
C LYS A 85 -14.56 -11.18 11.11
N ALA A 86 -14.91 -11.95 10.08
CA ALA A 86 -15.68 -13.18 10.23
C ALA A 86 -14.93 -14.24 11.07
N LEU A 87 -13.61 -14.40 10.86
CA LEU A 87 -12.80 -15.32 11.66
C LEU A 87 -12.74 -14.90 13.14
N ASN A 88 -12.56 -13.60 13.40
CA ASN A 88 -12.57 -13.02 14.74
C ASN A 88 -13.94 -13.22 15.43
N GLU A 89 -15.05 -13.01 14.71
CA GLU A 89 -16.40 -13.24 15.23
C GLU A 89 -16.69 -14.71 15.57
N LEU A 90 -16.27 -15.64 14.71
CA LEU A 90 -16.42 -17.09 14.97
C LEU A 90 -15.67 -17.49 16.24
N ARG A 91 -14.42 -17.04 16.37
CA ARG A 91 -13.62 -17.28 17.58
C ARG A 91 -14.29 -16.69 18.82
N ASN A 92 -14.77 -15.45 18.74
CA ASN A 92 -15.43 -14.78 19.87
C ASN A 92 -16.72 -15.51 20.32
N LYS A 93 -17.35 -16.28 19.44
CA LYS A 93 -18.48 -17.17 19.73
C LYS A 93 -18.06 -18.53 20.30
N GLY A 94 -16.77 -18.76 20.53
CA GLY A 94 -16.23 -20.02 21.05
C GLY A 94 -16.00 -21.11 19.99
N VAL A 95 -16.12 -20.77 18.70
CA VAL A 95 -15.80 -21.71 17.61
C VAL A 95 -14.28 -21.85 17.54
N LYS A 96 -13.79 -23.10 17.55
CA LYS A 96 -12.37 -23.39 17.36
C LYS A 96 -12.00 -23.10 15.89
N VAL A 97 -11.26 -22.02 15.67
CA VAL A 97 -10.70 -21.65 14.35
C VAL A 97 -9.23 -22.01 14.35
N GLU A 98 -8.81 -22.93 13.47
CA GLU A 98 -7.41 -23.34 13.31
C GLU A 98 -6.86 -22.82 11.98
N LEU A 99 -6.04 -21.76 12.03
CA LEU A 99 -5.34 -21.20 10.86
C LEU A 99 -3.91 -21.76 10.68
N GLY A 100 -3.50 -22.71 11.52
CA GLY A 100 -2.13 -23.23 11.53
C GLY A 100 -1.09 -22.25 12.10
N MET A 101 -1.53 -21.16 12.74
CA MET A 101 -0.67 -20.17 13.40
C MET A 101 -1.30 -19.65 14.71
N PRO A 102 -0.49 -19.39 15.76
CA PRO A 102 -0.90 -18.69 16.98
C PRO A 102 -1.69 -17.40 16.71
N TYR A 103 -2.65 -17.11 17.59
CA TYR A 103 -3.55 -15.96 17.46
C TYR A 103 -2.80 -14.63 17.49
N GLU A 104 -1.74 -14.55 18.29
CA GLU A 104 -0.91 -13.36 18.45
C GLU A 104 -0.25 -12.93 17.13
N MET A 105 -0.17 -13.84 16.15
CA MET A 105 0.38 -13.56 14.82
C MET A 105 -0.68 -13.20 13.78
N TRP A 106 -1.98 -13.22 14.09
CA TRP A 106 -3.03 -12.89 13.11
C TRP A 106 -3.01 -11.41 12.70
N ASP A 107 -2.50 -10.55 13.58
CA ASP A 107 -2.30 -9.11 13.33
C ASP A 107 -0.91 -8.79 12.75
N THR A 108 -0.07 -9.80 12.53
CA THR A 108 1.26 -9.58 11.93
C THR A 108 1.11 -9.26 10.43
N PRO A 109 1.86 -8.27 9.90
CA PRO A 109 1.84 -7.96 8.48
C PRO A 109 2.14 -9.18 7.60
N SER A 110 1.38 -9.34 6.52
CA SER A 110 1.62 -10.42 5.57
C SER A 110 2.86 -10.14 4.72
N VAL A 111 3.36 -11.16 4.00
CA VAL A 111 4.53 -11.00 3.11
C VAL A 111 4.28 -9.91 2.07
N GLU A 112 3.06 -9.81 1.54
CA GLU A 112 2.66 -8.77 0.59
C GLU A 112 2.80 -7.36 1.19
N ILE A 113 2.44 -7.18 2.46
CA ILE A 113 2.55 -5.88 3.17
C ILE A 113 4.01 -5.55 3.48
N VAL A 114 4.82 -6.54 3.87
CA VAL A 114 6.26 -6.34 4.06
C VAL A 114 6.93 -5.98 2.73
N THR A 115 6.56 -6.62 1.63
CA THR A 115 7.05 -6.27 0.28
C THR A 115 6.57 -4.87 -0.16
N LEU A 116 5.38 -4.44 0.24
CA LEU A 116 4.91 -3.07 0.01
C LEU A 116 5.81 -2.04 0.72
N LYS A 117 6.18 -2.29 1.98
CA LYS A 117 7.17 -1.46 2.71
C LYS A 117 8.53 -1.43 2.01
N GLN A 118 9.07 -2.58 1.63
CA GLN A 118 10.35 -2.65 0.91
C GLN A 118 10.31 -1.90 -0.43
N SER A 119 9.17 -1.96 -1.13
CA SER A 119 8.95 -1.20 -2.35
C SER A 119 8.94 0.30 -2.09
N CYS A 120 8.34 0.76 -0.98
CA CYS A 120 8.40 2.15 -0.55
C CYS A 120 9.85 2.61 -0.30
N GLU A 121 10.64 1.81 0.43
CA GLU A 121 12.05 2.14 0.72
C GLU A 121 12.85 2.29 -0.59
N THR A 122 12.61 1.37 -1.54
CA THR A 122 13.21 1.42 -2.87
C THR A 122 12.77 2.67 -3.66
N LEU A 123 11.51 3.08 -3.52
CA LEU A 123 11.00 4.29 -4.19
C LEU A 123 11.63 5.56 -3.60
N LEU A 124 11.76 5.64 -2.28
CA LEU A 124 12.45 6.76 -1.63
C LEU A 124 13.89 6.86 -2.09
N GLU A 125 14.65 5.76 -2.00
CA GLU A 125 16.06 5.72 -2.39
C GLU A 125 16.29 6.20 -3.83
N ASN A 126 15.43 5.77 -4.76
CA ASN A 126 15.61 6.07 -6.18
C ASN A 126 15.03 7.42 -6.63
N TYR A 127 14.03 7.96 -5.92
CA TYR A 127 13.24 9.09 -6.40
C TYR A 127 13.13 10.26 -5.40
N GLU A 128 13.99 10.32 -4.38
CA GLU A 128 14.04 11.43 -3.40
C GLU A 128 14.10 12.81 -4.08
N ASN A 129 15.00 13.00 -5.05
CA ASN A 129 15.13 14.26 -5.79
C ASN A 129 13.84 14.64 -6.54
N ASP A 130 13.13 13.66 -7.10
CA ASP A 130 11.88 13.89 -7.80
C ASP A 130 10.76 14.29 -6.83
N LEU A 131 10.74 13.68 -5.64
CA LEU A 131 9.82 13.99 -4.55
C LEU A 131 10.07 15.39 -4.00
N GLU A 132 11.33 15.78 -3.82
CA GLU A 132 11.73 17.12 -3.42
C GLU A 132 11.24 18.13 -4.46
N HIS A 133 11.59 17.94 -5.73
CA HIS A 133 11.15 18.83 -6.80
C HIS A 133 9.61 18.95 -6.87
N TRP A 134 8.89 17.85 -6.71
CA TRP A 134 7.43 17.85 -6.62
C TRP A 134 6.91 18.65 -5.42
N TYR A 135 7.48 18.42 -4.23
CA TYR A 135 7.10 19.10 -3.01
C TYR A 135 7.41 20.61 -3.06
N HIS A 136 8.49 21.00 -3.75
CA HIS A 136 8.84 22.41 -3.91
C HIS A 136 8.07 23.13 -5.01
N SER A 137 7.46 22.39 -5.96
CA SER A 137 6.60 22.95 -7.01
C SER A 137 5.37 23.68 -6.45
N GLN A 138 4.95 24.74 -7.14
CA GLN A 138 3.71 25.47 -6.85
C GLN A 138 2.46 24.71 -7.28
N GLU A 139 2.53 23.97 -8.39
CA GLU A 139 1.37 23.29 -8.96
C GLU A 139 0.99 22.02 -8.21
N ARG A 140 1.99 21.32 -7.62
CA ARG A 140 1.85 20.02 -6.93
C ARG A 140 0.76 19.12 -7.55
N PRO A 141 0.96 18.65 -8.81
CA PRO A 141 0.01 17.74 -9.45
C PRO A 141 -0.14 16.44 -8.64
N LEU A 142 -1.16 15.63 -8.93
CA LEU A 142 -1.31 14.31 -8.28
C LEU A 142 0.01 13.52 -8.35
N LEU A 143 0.47 13.02 -7.21
CA LEU A 143 1.79 12.42 -7.12
C LEU A 143 1.83 11.11 -7.91
N GLU A 144 0.73 10.37 -8.00
CA GLU A 144 0.63 9.16 -8.83
C GLU A 144 0.83 9.46 -10.33
N GLU A 145 0.40 10.64 -10.82
CA GLU A 145 0.61 11.07 -12.20
C GLU A 145 2.03 11.61 -12.43
N TYR A 146 2.59 12.33 -11.46
CA TYR A 146 3.93 12.90 -11.57
C TYR A 146 5.03 11.85 -11.39
N LEU A 147 4.93 11.03 -10.36
CA LEU A 147 5.94 10.05 -9.99
C LEU A 147 5.68 8.71 -10.70
N CYS A 148 4.54 8.09 -10.41
CA CYS A 148 4.31 6.71 -10.84
C CYS A 148 4.23 6.60 -12.36
N LYS A 149 3.31 7.34 -12.98
CA LYS A 149 3.07 7.23 -14.42
C LYS A 149 4.22 7.75 -15.30
N LYS A 150 4.88 8.83 -14.88
CA LYS A 150 5.88 9.52 -15.71
C LYS A 150 7.32 9.09 -15.47
N ARG A 151 7.63 8.48 -14.31
CA ARG A 151 9.01 8.18 -13.91
C ARG A 151 9.23 6.73 -13.53
N VAL A 152 8.36 6.18 -12.68
CA VAL A 152 8.56 4.83 -12.12
C VAL A 152 8.09 3.74 -13.09
N LEU A 153 6.90 3.90 -13.67
CA LEU A 153 6.20 2.83 -14.39
C LEU A 153 6.43 2.90 -15.90
N LYS A 154 6.59 1.73 -16.52
CA LYS A 154 6.51 1.56 -17.96
C LYS A 154 5.06 1.57 -18.41
N ARG A 155 4.83 1.83 -19.71
CA ARG A 155 3.48 1.82 -20.30
C ARG A 155 2.72 0.51 -20.08
N SER A 156 3.41 -0.62 -20.04
CA SER A 156 2.83 -1.95 -19.79
C SER A 156 2.45 -2.20 -18.32
N GLU A 157 2.91 -1.35 -17.40
CA GLU A 157 2.69 -1.51 -15.96
C GLU A 157 1.56 -0.62 -15.45
N LEU A 158 0.97 0.25 -16.29
CA LEU A 158 -0.05 1.22 -15.89
C LEU A 158 -1.45 0.64 -15.64
N ASP A 159 -1.62 -0.68 -15.77
CA ASP A 159 -2.94 -1.32 -15.70
C ASP A 159 -3.62 -1.13 -14.35
N CYS A 160 -2.86 -1.06 -13.24
CA CYS A 160 -3.44 -0.86 -11.91
C CYS A 160 -4.05 0.54 -11.72
N MET A 161 -3.68 1.51 -12.56
CA MET A 161 -4.19 2.88 -12.50
C MET A 161 -5.50 3.07 -13.28
N LYS A 162 -5.89 2.11 -14.15
CA LYS A 162 -7.05 2.25 -15.05
C LYS A 162 -8.41 2.04 -14.35
N THR A 163 -8.40 1.54 -13.12
CA THR A 163 -9.62 1.22 -12.36
C THR A 163 -10.28 2.42 -11.69
N SER A 164 -9.74 3.63 -11.80
CA SER A 164 -10.41 4.87 -11.37
C SER A 164 -11.39 5.46 -12.40
N ASP A 165 -11.43 4.95 -13.64
CA ASP A 165 -12.23 5.52 -14.74
C ASP A 165 -13.54 4.75 -15.05
N ASN A 166 -13.98 3.79 -14.22
CA ASN A 166 -15.25 3.09 -14.43
C ASN A 166 -16.07 2.96 -13.12
N LEU A 167 -16.42 4.09 -12.52
CA LEU A 167 -17.57 4.17 -11.62
C LEU A 167 -18.53 5.27 -12.07
N GLU A 168 -18.98 5.18 -13.31
CA GLU A 168 -20.26 5.73 -13.74
C GLU A 168 -20.99 4.64 -14.54
N LEU A 169 -21.96 4.00 -13.88
CA LEU A 169 -23.25 3.50 -14.41
C LEU A 169 -24.09 2.90 -13.27
#